data_AF-A0A7D5KTV0-F1
#
_entry.id   AF-A0A7D5KTV0-F1
#
_cell.length_a   1.000
_cell.length_b   1.000
_cell.length_c   1.000
_cell.angle_alpha   90.00
_cell.angle_beta   90.00
_cell.angle_gamma   90.00
#
_symmetry.space_group_name_H-M   'P 1'
#
loop_
_entity.id
_entity.type
_entity.pdbx_description
1 polymer ?
#
loop_
_entity_poly.entity_id
_entity_poly.type
_entity_poly.pdbx_seq_one_letter_code
_entity_poly.pdbx_strand_id
1 'polypeptide(L)'
;MTTGLFQWPIDVLLRPEALVAARSDAETTGVLVAIATSAKVSVVYFSNLLLYALPLTYAGIGTGEASTAPEGIRSLVGPFVTDPDAFWQFSVALVQNSSFLFVATILTFGTFHLGVVLTRSSDGIVRSLRTVSYSTGIYLATMFTVVWYAATAPSVRAADDLLVSLQASFFYFFIDQLGANLELPGGRPDSVAPGLMTTFDQLLLTALLLSAVYYLYVLYVGARVSHRCTRFEALVAVAFVTISPALYVIGVIASSTLFL
;
A
#
# COMPACT_ATOMS: atom_id res chain seq x y z
N MET A 1 25.11 3.01 -16.21
CA MET A 1 25.64 3.64 -14.99
C MET A 1 25.54 2.64 -13.86
N THR A 2 26.67 2.17 -13.35
CA THR A 2 26.75 1.27 -12.18
C THR A 2 26.54 2.09 -10.91
N THR A 3 25.29 2.24 -10.49
CA THR A 3 24.98 2.70 -9.12
C THR A 3 25.57 1.68 -8.17
N GLY A 4 26.60 2.05 -7.42
CA GLY A 4 27.12 1.18 -6.36
C GLY A 4 26.00 0.87 -5.36
N LEU A 5 25.97 -0.36 -4.84
CA LEU A 5 24.98 -0.82 -3.86
C LEU A 5 24.81 0.14 -2.66
N PHE A 6 25.85 0.90 -2.34
CA PHE A 6 25.86 1.92 -1.28
C PHE A 6 25.25 3.28 -1.66
N GLN A 7 25.17 3.62 -2.95
CA GLN A 7 24.54 4.87 -3.40
C GLN A 7 23.03 4.73 -3.53
N TRP A 8 22.54 3.51 -3.72
CA TRP A 8 21.12 3.24 -3.90
C TRP A 8 20.23 3.78 -2.76
N PRO A 9 20.54 3.58 -1.46
CA PRO A 9 19.73 4.15 -0.37
C PRO A 9 19.75 5.68 -0.34
N ILE A 10 20.90 6.27 -0.67
CA ILE A 10 21.10 7.72 -0.72
C ILE A 10 20.29 8.31 -1.89
N ASP A 11 20.29 7.66 -3.05
CA ASP A 11 19.54 8.11 -4.22
C ASP A 11 18.03 7.99 -4.00
N VAL A 12 17.56 6.94 -3.32
CA VAL A 12 16.17 6.79 -2.89
C VAL A 12 15.72 7.94 -1.99
N LEU A 13 16.56 8.34 -1.02
CA LEU A 13 16.21 9.34 0.00
C LEU A 13 16.49 10.78 -0.41
N LEU A 14 17.46 11.04 -1.28
CA LEU A 14 17.94 12.39 -1.58
C LEU A 14 17.86 12.74 -3.06
N ARG A 15 17.67 11.76 -3.96
CA ARG A 15 17.62 11.96 -5.42
C ARG A 15 16.52 11.14 -6.09
N PRO A 16 15.26 11.28 -5.67
CA PRO A 16 14.15 10.51 -6.24
C PRO A 16 13.98 10.76 -7.75
N GLU A 17 14.37 11.94 -8.23
CA GLU A 17 14.41 12.25 -9.66
C GLU A 17 15.33 11.30 -10.44
N ALA A 18 16.51 10.96 -9.91
CA ALA A 18 17.43 10.03 -10.55
C ALA A 18 16.87 8.60 -10.56
N LEU A 19 16.16 8.20 -9.51
CA LEU A 19 15.50 6.89 -9.42
C LEU A 19 14.37 6.74 -10.45
N VAL A 20 13.59 7.81 -10.65
CA VAL A 20 12.51 7.84 -11.65
C VAL A 20 13.06 7.97 -13.07
N ALA A 21 14.02 8.88 -13.30
CA ALA A 21 14.58 9.19 -14.63
C ALA A 21 15.46 8.06 -15.19
N ALA A 22 16.27 7.37 -14.37
CA ALA A 22 17.13 6.27 -14.83
C ALA A 22 16.34 5.11 -15.47
N ARG A 23 15.01 5.13 -15.37
CA ARG A 23 14.13 4.09 -15.86
C ARG A 23 13.13 4.59 -16.92
N SER A 24 13.13 5.87 -17.32
CA SER A 24 12.17 6.41 -18.32
C SER A 24 12.58 6.23 -19.78
N ASP A 25 13.87 6.06 -20.07
CA ASP A 25 14.41 6.29 -21.42
C ASP A 25 14.39 5.08 -22.37
N ALA A 26 13.99 3.90 -21.90
CA ALA A 26 14.07 2.66 -22.68
C ALA A 26 12.82 2.36 -23.56
N GLU A 27 11.85 3.28 -23.64
CA GLU A 27 10.47 2.93 -24.02
C GLU A 27 9.96 3.58 -25.31
N THR A 28 10.86 3.84 -26.26
CA THR A 28 10.49 4.45 -27.55
C THR A 28 10.44 3.48 -28.74
N THR A 29 10.56 2.15 -28.54
CA THR A 29 10.73 1.20 -29.64
C THR A 29 9.86 -0.07 -29.57
N GLY A 30 8.55 0.09 -29.36
CA GLY A 30 7.54 -0.89 -29.82
C GLY A 30 6.77 -1.72 -28.76
N VAL A 31 5.67 -2.34 -29.21
CA VAL A 31 4.69 -3.07 -28.37
C VAL A 31 5.33 -4.24 -27.60
N LEU A 32 6.23 -4.99 -28.23
CA LEU A 32 6.90 -6.12 -27.58
C LEU A 32 7.79 -5.67 -26.41
N VAL A 33 8.47 -4.53 -26.55
CA VAL A 33 9.30 -3.95 -25.49
C VAL A 33 8.42 -3.48 -24.32
N ALA A 34 7.25 -2.91 -24.61
CA ALA A 34 6.27 -2.51 -23.60
C ALA A 34 5.71 -3.73 -22.83
N ILE A 35 5.40 -4.83 -23.53
CA ILE A 35 4.94 -6.09 -22.90
C ILE A 35 6.05 -6.67 -22.00
N ALA A 36 7.27 -6.81 -22.52
CA ALA A 36 8.40 -7.35 -21.76
C ALA A 36 8.71 -6.48 -20.53
N THR A 37 8.64 -5.16 -20.68
CA THR A 37 8.78 -4.20 -19.57
C THR A 37 7.68 -4.39 -18.53
N SER A 38 6.42 -4.47 -18.95
CA SER A 38 5.29 -4.65 -18.05
C SER A 38 5.38 -5.96 -17.28
N ALA A 39 5.80 -7.04 -17.94
CA ALA A 39 6.05 -8.34 -17.30
C ALA A 39 7.17 -8.23 -16.24
N LYS A 40 8.30 -7.59 -16.56
CA LYS A 40 9.40 -7.39 -15.63
C LYS A 40 8.97 -6.55 -14.41
N VAL A 41 8.24 -5.46 -14.63
CA VAL A 41 7.71 -4.61 -13.56
C VAL A 41 6.73 -5.41 -12.68
N SER A 42 5.87 -6.22 -13.30
CA SER A 42 4.92 -7.07 -12.58
C SER A 42 5.63 -8.09 -11.69
N VAL A 43 6.68 -8.74 -12.17
CA VAL A 43 7.48 -9.68 -11.35
C VAL A 43 8.07 -8.97 -10.13
N VAL A 44 8.72 -7.81 -10.32
CA VAL A 44 9.28 -7.04 -9.20
C VAL A 44 8.18 -6.61 -8.23
N TYR A 45 7.03 -6.19 -8.75
CA TYR A 45 5.87 -5.81 -7.95
C TYR A 45 5.36 -6.98 -7.10
N PHE A 46 5.12 -8.16 -7.68
CA PHE A 46 4.62 -9.31 -6.93
C PHE A 46 5.64 -9.85 -5.91
N SER A 47 6.95 -9.79 -6.21
CA SER A 47 7.98 -10.10 -5.22
C SER A 47 7.92 -9.14 -4.02
N ASN A 48 7.79 -7.84 -4.29
CA ASN A 48 7.64 -6.82 -3.24
C ASN A 48 6.32 -6.99 -2.47
N LEU A 49 5.23 -7.33 -3.17
CA LEU A 49 3.92 -7.58 -2.57
C LEU A 49 4.02 -8.69 -1.52
N LEU A 50 4.64 -9.82 -1.86
CA LEU A 50 4.86 -10.92 -0.92
C LEU A 50 5.78 -10.50 0.23
N LEU A 51 6.86 -9.77 -0.06
CA LEU A 51 7.79 -9.27 0.95
C LEU A 51 7.07 -8.38 1.99
N TYR A 52 6.03 -7.65 1.60
CA TYR A 52 5.27 -6.78 2.49
C TYR A 52 4.10 -7.50 3.17
N ALA A 53 3.43 -8.43 2.48
CA ALA A 53 2.32 -9.18 3.04
C ALA A 53 2.78 -10.23 4.07
N LEU A 54 3.97 -10.80 3.92
CA LEU A 54 4.50 -11.84 4.82
C LEU A 54 4.66 -11.36 6.27
N PRO A 55 5.31 -10.22 6.59
CA PRO A 55 5.42 -9.74 7.96
C PRO A 55 4.06 -9.46 8.63
N LEU A 56 3.09 -8.92 7.88
CA LEU A 56 1.73 -8.67 8.38
C LEU A 56 1.04 -9.98 8.74
N THR A 57 1.14 -10.97 7.86
CA THR A 57 0.57 -12.30 8.07
C THR A 57 1.23 -13.00 9.25
N TYR A 58 2.56 -12.89 9.37
CA TYR A 58 3.31 -13.45 10.49
C TYR A 58 2.96 -12.81 11.83
N ALA A 59 2.61 -11.52 11.83
CA ALA A 59 2.09 -10.82 13.01
C ALA A 59 0.66 -11.21 13.40
N GLY A 60 -0.01 -12.08 12.63
CA GLY A 60 -1.41 -12.45 12.86
C GLY A 60 -2.42 -11.42 12.33
N ILE A 61 -1.98 -10.47 11.50
CA ILE A 61 -2.91 -9.51 10.88
C ILE A 61 -3.71 -10.25 9.79
N GLY A 62 -5.04 -10.18 9.89
CA GLY A 62 -5.94 -10.83 8.94
C GLY A 62 -6.19 -12.31 9.20
N THR A 63 -5.62 -12.90 10.25
CA THR A 63 -6.00 -14.26 10.68
C THR A 63 -7.36 -14.19 11.39
N GLY A 64 -8.42 -14.67 10.75
CA GLY A 64 -9.73 -14.83 11.36
C GLY A 64 -9.80 -16.01 12.34
N GLU A 65 -10.87 -16.09 13.12
CA GLU A 65 -11.08 -17.21 14.05
C GLU A 65 -11.15 -18.56 13.30
N ALA A 66 -10.29 -19.50 13.72
CA ALA A 66 -10.40 -20.95 13.59
C ALA A 66 -11.02 -21.51 12.29
N SER A 67 -10.51 -21.12 11.11
CA SER A 67 -10.85 -21.85 9.88
C SER A 67 -10.03 -23.14 9.81
N THR A 68 -10.70 -24.29 9.85
CA THR A 68 -10.06 -25.60 9.59
C THR A 68 -9.70 -25.72 8.11
N ALA A 69 -8.56 -26.33 7.80
CA ALA A 69 -8.17 -26.62 6.43
C ALA A 69 -9.23 -27.53 5.77
N PRO A 70 -9.64 -27.25 4.51
CA PRO A 70 -10.43 -28.19 3.74
C PRO A 70 -9.72 -29.53 3.62
N GLU A 71 -10.47 -30.64 3.59
CA GLU A 71 -9.90 -32.00 3.60
C GLU A 71 -8.90 -32.25 2.45
N GLY A 72 -9.17 -31.68 1.26
CA GLY A 72 -8.25 -31.74 0.12
C GLY A 72 -6.92 -31.03 0.37
N ILE A 73 -6.92 -29.91 1.10
CA ILE A 73 -5.69 -29.22 1.49
C ILE A 73 -4.98 -30.03 2.57
N ARG A 74 -5.71 -30.49 3.60
CA ARG A 74 -5.15 -31.28 4.70
C ARG A 74 -4.40 -32.51 4.20
N SER A 75 -5.00 -33.26 3.27
CA SER A 75 -4.38 -34.44 2.65
C SER A 75 -3.18 -34.09 1.76
N LEU A 76 -3.22 -32.96 1.04
CA LEU A 76 -2.14 -32.52 0.17
C LEU A 76 -0.91 -32.03 0.96
N VAL A 77 -1.11 -31.22 2.00
CA VAL A 77 -0.01 -30.58 2.74
C VAL A 77 0.41 -31.35 3.99
N GLY A 78 -0.45 -32.22 4.54
CA GLY A 78 -0.17 -33.02 5.74
C GLY A 78 1.15 -33.79 5.73
N PRO A 79 1.64 -34.32 4.59
CA PRO A 79 2.97 -34.93 4.53
C PRO A 79 4.15 -33.95 4.72
N PHE A 80 3.93 -32.64 4.55
CA PHE A 80 4.97 -31.61 4.52
C PHE A 80 4.93 -30.64 5.71
N VAL A 81 3.78 -30.51 6.39
CA VAL A 81 3.60 -29.59 7.52
C VAL A 81 3.07 -30.31 8.75
N THR A 82 3.51 -29.86 9.94
CA THR A 82 3.10 -30.45 11.22
C THR A 82 1.64 -30.14 11.56
N ASP A 83 1.15 -28.97 11.14
CA ASP A 83 -0.22 -28.52 11.38
C ASP A 83 -0.81 -27.94 10.07
N PRO A 84 -1.63 -28.75 9.35
CA PRO A 84 -2.30 -28.32 8.13
C PRO A 84 -3.30 -27.17 8.34
N ASP A 85 -3.93 -27.08 9.51
CA ASP A 85 -4.92 -26.04 9.80
C ASP A 85 -4.22 -24.69 10.01
N ALA A 86 -3.09 -24.67 10.74
CA ALA A 86 -2.25 -23.48 10.88
C ALA A 86 -1.68 -23.02 9.52
N PHE A 87 -1.22 -23.95 8.68
CA PHE A 87 -0.75 -23.62 7.32
C PHE A 87 -1.86 -23.00 6.47
N TRP A 88 -3.08 -23.53 6.56
CA TRP A 88 -4.23 -23.00 5.83
C TRP A 88 -4.59 -21.59 6.29
N GLN A 89 -4.67 -21.36 7.60
CA GLN A 89 -4.97 -20.04 8.17
C GLN A 89 -3.92 -19.00 7.76
N PHE A 90 -2.64 -19.36 7.84
CA PHE A 90 -1.55 -18.51 7.35
C PHE A 90 -1.70 -18.19 5.86
N SER A 91 -2.02 -19.20 5.04
CA SER A 91 -2.17 -19.03 3.59
C SER A 91 -3.34 -18.11 3.23
N VAL A 92 -4.49 -18.26 3.91
CA VAL A 92 -5.65 -17.40 3.72
C VAL A 92 -5.33 -15.96 4.12
N ALA A 93 -4.71 -15.76 5.30
CA ALA A 93 -4.30 -14.44 5.75
C ALA A 93 -3.27 -13.80 4.80
N LEU A 94 -2.32 -14.58 4.27
CA LEU A 94 -1.36 -14.10 3.27
C LEU A 94 -2.05 -13.63 1.99
N VAL A 95 -3.03 -14.40 1.50
CA VAL A 95 -3.81 -14.04 0.31
C VAL A 95 -4.64 -12.78 0.59
N GLN A 96 -5.26 -12.67 1.76
CA GLN A 96 -6.06 -11.51 2.15
C GLN A 96 -5.20 -10.24 2.24
N ASN A 97 -4.08 -10.30 2.95
CA ASN A 97 -3.13 -9.19 3.06
C ASN A 97 -2.56 -8.81 1.68
N SER A 98 -2.15 -9.78 0.87
CA SER A 98 -1.67 -9.53 -0.50
C SER A 98 -2.74 -8.88 -1.39
N SER A 99 -3.99 -9.33 -1.26
CA SER A 99 -5.13 -8.79 -2.01
C SER A 99 -5.43 -7.35 -1.61
N PHE A 100 -5.39 -7.03 -0.32
CA PHE A 100 -5.55 -5.66 0.16
C PHE A 100 -4.49 -4.72 -0.43
N LEU A 101 -3.22 -5.11 -0.34
CA LEU A 101 -2.10 -4.36 -0.91
C LEU A 101 -2.20 -4.22 -2.44
N PHE A 102 -2.70 -5.26 -3.11
CA PHE A 102 -2.94 -5.25 -4.55
C PHE A 102 -4.05 -4.28 -4.96
N VAL A 103 -5.19 -4.31 -4.25
CA VAL A 103 -6.29 -3.36 -4.49
C VAL A 103 -5.83 -1.92 -4.23
N ALA A 104 -5.11 -1.67 -3.14
CA ALA A 104 -4.55 -0.35 -2.84
C ALA A 104 -3.60 0.13 -3.96
N THR A 105 -2.79 -0.78 -4.52
CA THR A 105 -1.91 -0.46 -5.66
C THR A 105 -2.71 -0.17 -6.92
N ILE A 106 -3.74 -0.95 -7.25
CA ILE A 106 -4.62 -0.70 -8.40
C ILE A 106 -5.28 0.66 -8.27
N LEU A 107 -5.81 0.99 -7.08
CA LEU A 107 -6.44 2.28 -6.82
C LEU A 107 -5.45 3.44 -6.96
N THR A 108 -4.25 3.30 -6.37
CA THR A 108 -3.17 4.27 -6.55
C THR A 108 -2.84 4.46 -8.03
N PHE A 109 -2.65 3.36 -8.76
CA PHE A 109 -2.31 3.38 -10.18
C PHE A 109 -3.42 4.04 -11.01
N GLY A 110 -4.67 3.63 -10.79
CA GLY A 110 -5.82 4.14 -11.53
C GLY A 110 -6.04 5.63 -11.26
N THR A 111 -5.99 6.06 -10.00
CA THR A 111 -6.15 7.48 -9.62
C THR A 111 -4.98 8.33 -10.09
N PHE A 112 -3.74 7.86 -9.97
CA PHE A 112 -2.57 8.54 -10.49
C PHE A 112 -2.66 8.72 -12.01
N HIS A 113 -2.92 7.64 -12.74
CA HIS A 113 -3.01 7.68 -14.20
C HIS A 113 -4.18 8.56 -14.66
N LEU A 114 -5.34 8.45 -14.00
CA LEU A 114 -6.48 9.31 -14.26
C LEU A 114 -6.12 10.79 -14.08
N GLY A 115 -5.44 11.14 -13.00
CA GLY A 115 -5.02 12.52 -12.75
C GLY A 115 -4.12 13.06 -13.87
N VAL A 116 -3.14 12.27 -14.31
CA VAL A 116 -2.25 12.62 -15.43
C VAL A 116 -2.99 12.69 -16.78
N VAL A 117 -3.98 11.83 -17.02
CA VAL A 117 -4.82 11.85 -18.22
C VAL A 117 -5.71 13.09 -18.23
N LEU A 118 -6.33 13.43 -17.10
CA LEU A 118 -7.22 14.60 -16.97
C LEU A 118 -6.45 15.92 -17.13
N THR A 119 -5.18 15.96 -16.73
CA THR A 119 -4.30 17.11 -17.01
C THR A 119 -3.78 17.13 -18.45
N ARG A 120 -4.12 16.12 -19.27
CA ARG A 120 -3.66 15.95 -20.67
C ARG A 120 -2.15 15.81 -20.82
N SER A 121 -1.47 15.35 -19.76
CA SER A 121 0.00 15.21 -19.71
C SER A 121 0.43 13.73 -19.86
N SER A 122 -0.51 12.84 -20.22
CA SER A 122 -0.22 11.40 -20.23
C SER A 122 0.64 10.98 -21.42
N ASP A 123 1.90 10.68 -21.14
CA ASP A 123 2.81 9.99 -22.06
C ASP A 123 2.66 8.44 -22.08
N GLY A 124 1.53 7.89 -21.61
CA GLY A 124 1.20 6.47 -21.73
C GLY A 124 1.14 5.68 -20.42
N ILE A 125 0.39 4.58 -20.45
CA ILE A 125 0.02 3.80 -19.25
C ILE A 125 1.20 3.08 -18.59
N VAL A 126 2.18 2.59 -19.37
CA VAL A 126 3.32 1.84 -18.82
C VAL A 126 4.23 2.74 -17.98
N ARG A 127 4.31 4.02 -18.31
CA ARG A 127 5.05 5.00 -17.51
C ARG A 127 4.40 5.23 -16.14
N SER A 128 3.07 5.26 -16.08
CA SER A 128 2.34 5.31 -14.82
C SER A 128 2.51 4.04 -14.02
N LEU A 129 2.47 2.86 -14.67
CA LEU A 129 2.70 1.57 -14.02
C LEU A 129 4.09 1.52 -13.38
N ARG A 130 5.13 1.90 -14.14
CA ARG A 130 6.51 1.96 -13.66
C ARG A 130 6.66 2.94 -12.49
N THR A 131 6.10 4.13 -12.63
CA THR A 131 6.14 5.17 -11.61
C THR A 131 5.55 4.64 -10.32
N VAL A 132 4.34 4.09 -10.39
CA VAL A 132 3.64 3.56 -9.21
C VAL A 132 4.40 2.37 -8.66
N SER A 133 4.63 1.29 -9.41
CA SER A 133 5.27 0.07 -8.88
C SER A 133 6.65 0.28 -8.26
N TYR A 134 7.47 1.21 -8.77
CA TYR A 134 8.79 1.49 -8.18
C TYR A 134 8.74 2.52 -7.06
N SER A 135 7.80 3.47 -7.07
CA SER A 135 7.64 4.43 -5.98
C SER A 135 6.93 3.80 -4.78
N THR A 136 5.88 3.00 -4.99
CA THR A 136 5.15 2.36 -3.89
C THR A 136 6.02 1.41 -3.11
N GLY A 137 6.87 0.60 -3.77
CA GLY A 137 7.63 -0.46 -3.09
C GLY A 137 8.37 0.01 -1.84
N ILE A 138 9.29 0.97 -1.98
CA ILE A 138 10.17 1.35 -0.86
C ILE A 138 9.40 2.06 0.25
N TYR A 139 8.52 3.01 -0.08
CA TYR A 139 7.80 3.76 0.96
C TYR A 139 6.71 2.93 1.62
N LEU A 140 6.05 2.04 0.88
CA LEU A 140 5.15 1.05 1.49
C LEU A 140 5.95 0.13 2.41
N ALA A 141 7.13 -0.34 2.02
CA ALA A 141 7.97 -1.15 2.91
C ALA A 141 8.25 -0.44 4.25
N THR A 142 8.63 0.84 4.18
CA THR A 142 8.87 1.65 5.39
C THR A 142 7.59 1.83 6.20
N MET A 143 6.48 2.25 5.57
CA MET A 143 5.20 2.45 6.27
C MET A 143 4.70 1.15 6.90
N PHE A 144 4.78 0.01 6.19
CA PHE A 144 4.39 -1.29 6.72
C PHE A 144 5.29 -1.76 7.84
N THR A 145 6.60 -1.53 7.76
CA THR A 145 7.52 -1.87 8.85
C THR A 145 7.17 -1.08 10.11
N VAL A 146 6.87 0.21 9.96
CA VAL A 146 6.47 1.10 11.06
C VAL A 146 5.14 0.67 11.67
N VAL A 147 4.12 0.38 10.85
CA VAL A 147 2.80 -0.09 11.31
C VAL A 147 2.90 -1.47 11.94
N TRP A 148 3.66 -2.39 11.34
CA TRP A 148 3.91 -3.72 11.90
C TRP A 148 4.56 -3.64 13.27
N TYR A 149 5.57 -2.77 13.41
CA TYR A 149 6.23 -2.56 14.69
C TYR A 149 5.26 -1.98 15.73
N ALA A 150 4.44 -0.99 15.35
CA ALA A 150 3.40 -0.43 16.23
C ALA A 150 2.44 -1.53 16.74
N ALA A 151 1.94 -2.37 15.83
CA ALA A 151 0.97 -3.42 16.15
C ALA A 151 1.53 -4.57 17.02
N THR A 152 2.86 -4.77 17.02
CA THR A 152 3.48 -5.93 17.68
C THR A 152 4.30 -5.58 18.91
N ALA A 153 4.78 -4.34 19.04
CA ALA A 153 5.64 -3.93 20.13
C ALA A 153 4.82 -3.36 21.31
N PRO A 154 4.82 -4.02 22.50
CA PRO A 154 4.05 -3.53 23.66
C PRO A 154 4.48 -2.14 24.15
N SER A 155 5.69 -1.71 23.82
CA SER A 155 6.27 -0.41 24.21
C SER A 155 5.69 0.78 23.46
N VAL A 156 4.92 0.58 22.39
CA VAL A 156 4.32 1.64 21.55
C VAL A 156 2.81 1.48 21.37
N ARG A 157 2.13 0.94 22.40
CA ARG A 157 0.69 0.67 22.36
C ARG A 157 -0.14 1.94 22.11
N ALA A 158 0.28 3.09 22.65
CA ALA A 158 -0.43 4.35 22.44
C ALA A 158 -0.40 4.81 20.96
N ALA A 159 0.70 4.54 20.23
CA ALA A 159 0.76 4.79 18.79
C ALA A 159 -0.17 3.84 18.01
N ASP A 160 -0.19 2.56 18.36
CA ASP A 160 -1.10 1.57 17.74
C ASP A 160 -2.57 1.94 17.95
N ASP A 161 -2.96 2.22 19.19
CA ASP A 161 -4.31 2.65 19.56
C ASP A 161 -4.74 3.90 18.76
N LEU A 162 -3.83 4.88 18.60
CA LEU A 162 -4.10 6.05 17.77
C LEU A 162 -4.30 5.69 16.31
N LEU A 163 -3.45 4.85 15.72
CA LEU A 163 -3.57 4.46 14.31
C LEU A 163 -4.88 3.72 14.04
N VAL A 164 -5.24 2.78 14.90
CA VAL A 164 -6.52 2.06 14.84
C VAL A 164 -7.69 3.03 15.01
N SER A 165 -7.62 3.94 15.98
CA SER A 165 -8.65 4.95 16.24
C SER A 165 -8.85 5.89 15.04
N LEU A 166 -7.77 6.36 14.41
CA LEU A 166 -7.81 7.19 13.21
C LEU A 166 -8.40 6.43 12.02
N GLN A 167 -8.00 5.18 11.82
CA GLN A 167 -8.53 4.34 10.75
C GLN A 167 -10.03 4.09 10.93
N ALA A 168 -10.46 3.69 12.12
CA ALA A 168 -11.87 3.47 12.42
C ALA A 168 -12.68 4.77 12.27
N SER A 169 -12.17 5.90 12.76
CA SER A 169 -12.81 7.22 12.61
C SER A 169 -13.01 7.58 11.15
N PHE A 170 -12.02 7.31 10.30
CA PHE A 170 -12.11 7.55 8.87
C PHE A 170 -13.21 6.71 8.21
N PHE A 171 -13.34 5.43 8.56
CA PHE A 171 -14.43 4.58 8.05
C PHE A 171 -15.80 5.06 8.55
N TYR A 172 -15.96 5.31 9.85
CA TYR A 172 -17.23 5.77 10.41
C TYR A 172 -17.67 7.12 9.85
N PHE A 173 -16.75 8.02 9.54
CA PHE A 173 -17.08 9.26 8.83
C PHE A 173 -17.86 8.99 7.55
N PHE A 174 -17.44 8.03 6.70
CA PHE A 174 -18.17 7.70 5.48
C PHE A 174 -19.43 6.87 5.71
N ILE A 175 -19.43 5.96 6.70
CA ILE A 175 -20.63 5.21 7.11
C ILE A 175 -21.75 6.19 7.50
N ASP A 176 -21.43 7.18 8.33
CA ASP A 176 -22.38 8.19 8.82
C ASP A 176 -22.87 9.10 7.69
N GLN A 177 -21.97 9.54 6.78
CA GLN A 177 -22.34 10.37 5.63
C GLN A 177 -23.23 9.64 4.62
N LEU A 178 -23.04 8.33 4.45
CA LEU A 178 -23.84 7.50 3.56
C LEU A 178 -25.11 6.96 4.24
N GLY A 179 -25.26 7.13 5.55
CA GLY A 179 -26.37 6.57 6.33
C GLY A 179 -26.39 5.04 6.33
N ALA A 180 -25.23 4.39 6.18
CA ALA A 180 -25.13 2.94 6.09
C ALA A 180 -25.27 2.29 7.49
N ASN A 181 -26.04 1.21 7.58
CA ASN A 181 -26.17 0.44 8.83
C ASN A 181 -25.05 -0.60 8.95
N LEU A 182 -23.82 -0.13 9.12
CA LEU A 182 -22.61 -0.96 9.21
C LEU A 182 -21.86 -0.70 10.52
N GLU A 183 -21.43 -1.76 11.17
CA GLU A 183 -20.53 -1.70 12.33
C GLU A 183 -19.21 -2.38 11.99
N LEU A 184 -18.11 -1.69 12.28
CA LEU A 184 -16.78 -2.27 12.10
C LEU A 184 -16.47 -3.25 13.24
N PRO A 185 -15.71 -4.33 12.98
CA PRO A 185 -15.11 -5.12 14.04
C PRO A 185 -14.32 -4.23 15.00
N GLY A 186 -14.58 -4.34 16.31
CA GLY A 186 -13.99 -3.47 17.32
C GLY A 186 -14.81 -2.21 17.67
N GLY A 187 -15.92 -1.96 16.98
CA GLY A 187 -16.84 -0.87 17.33
C GLY A 187 -16.33 0.52 16.97
N ARG A 188 -16.96 1.55 17.54
CA ARG A 188 -16.53 2.95 17.32
C ARG A 188 -15.24 3.24 18.11
N PRO A 189 -14.36 4.09 17.56
CA PRO A 189 -13.08 4.38 18.18
C PRO A 189 -13.26 5.13 19.51
N ASP A 190 -12.53 4.68 20.53
CA ASP A 190 -12.38 5.42 21.77
C ASP A 190 -11.45 6.64 21.58
N SER A 191 -11.63 7.67 22.41
CA SER A 191 -10.75 8.83 22.43
C SER A 191 -9.37 8.43 22.97
N VAL A 192 -8.33 8.55 22.13
CA VAL A 192 -6.95 8.31 22.55
C VAL A 192 -6.42 9.57 23.25
N ALA A 193 -6.03 9.44 24.52
CA ALA A 193 -5.49 10.55 25.29
C ALA A 193 -4.04 10.87 24.84
N PRO A 194 -3.77 12.05 24.22
CA PRO A 194 -2.45 12.36 23.69
C PRO A 194 -1.34 12.40 24.76
N GLY A 195 -1.73 12.65 26.02
CA GLY A 195 -0.80 12.70 27.16
C GLY A 195 -0.20 11.34 27.56
N LEU A 196 -0.65 10.23 26.96
CA LEU A 196 -0.12 8.89 27.20
C LEU A 196 0.99 8.48 26.22
N MET A 197 1.26 9.30 25.20
CA MET A 197 2.28 8.99 24.19
C MET A 197 3.69 9.23 24.72
N THR A 198 4.51 8.19 24.65
CA THR A 198 5.95 8.31 24.90
C THR A 198 6.64 9.05 23.74
N THR A 199 7.87 9.49 23.96
CA THR A 199 8.71 10.03 22.87
C THR A 199 8.88 9.02 21.74
N PHE A 200 8.92 7.73 22.06
CA PHE A 200 9.11 6.69 21.06
C PHE A 200 7.85 6.47 20.21
N ASP A 201 6.66 6.56 20.80
CA ASP A 201 5.39 6.63 20.05
C ASP A 201 5.39 7.78 19.05
N GLN A 202 5.79 8.96 19.51
CA GLN A 202 5.85 10.17 18.67
C GLN A 202 6.84 10.03 17.51
N LEU A 203 8.00 9.42 17.76
CA LEU A 203 9.01 9.15 16.73
C LEU A 203 8.47 8.17 15.67
N LEU A 204 7.77 7.13 16.09
CA LEU A 204 7.15 6.15 15.21
C LEU A 204 6.09 6.81 14.31
N LEU A 205 5.19 7.58 14.90
CA LEU A 205 4.15 8.33 14.16
C LEU A 205 4.76 9.37 13.22
N THR A 206 5.84 10.03 13.64
CA THR A 206 6.56 10.98 12.79
C THR A 206 7.21 10.27 11.61
N ALA A 207 7.83 9.10 11.82
CA ALA A 207 8.40 8.30 10.75
C ALA A 207 7.32 7.85 9.75
N LEU A 208 6.13 7.47 10.23
CA LEU A 208 5.00 7.13 9.38
C LEU A 208 4.53 8.32 8.55
N LEU A 209 4.34 9.49 9.18
CA LEU A 209 3.92 10.72 8.51
C LEU A 209 4.92 11.16 7.43
N LEU A 210 6.22 11.17 7.77
CA LEU A 210 7.27 11.51 6.81
C LEU A 210 7.32 10.53 5.65
N SER A 211 7.12 9.23 5.92
CA SER A 211 7.07 8.21 4.86
C SER A 211 5.87 8.42 3.93
N ALA A 212 4.71 8.80 4.46
CA ALA A 212 3.53 9.13 3.66
C ALA A 212 3.74 10.40 2.81
N VAL A 213 4.31 11.46 3.38
CA VAL A 213 4.64 12.69 2.65
C VAL A 213 5.66 12.41 1.54
N TYR A 214 6.70 11.64 1.85
CA TYR A 214 7.73 11.31 0.87
C TYR A 214 7.18 10.40 -0.24
N TYR A 215 6.29 9.47 0.09
CA TYR A 215 5.55 8.68 -0.89
C TYR A 215 4.80 9.56 -1.89
N LEU A 216 4.03 10.55 -1.41
CA LEU A 216 3.34 11.51 -2.28
C LEU A 216 4.31 12.36 -3.10
N TYR A 217 5.43 12.76 -2.51
CA TYR A 217 6.48 13.49 -3.21
C TYR A 217 7.10 12.68 -4.36
N VAL A 218 7.34 11.38 -4.18
CA VAL A 218 7.88 10.54 -5.26
C VAL A 218 6.86 10.33 -6.37
N LEU A 219 5.56 10.24 -6.07
CA LEU A 219 4.52 10.25 -7.10
C LEU A 219 4.49 11.57 -7.86
N TYR A 220 4.62 12.70 -7.15
CA TYR A 220 4.74 14.03 -7.76
C TYR A 220 5.93 14.08 -8.72
N VAL A 221 7.12 13.68 -8.28
CA VAL A 221 8.32 13.60 -9.13
C VAL A 221 8.10 12.63 -10.29
N GLY A 222 7.44 11.51 -10.04
CA GLY A 222 6.98 10.54 -11.02
C GLY A 222 6.21 11.17 -12.18
N ALA A 223 5.20 11.99 -11.86
CA ALA A 223 4.43 12.73 -12.85
C ALA A 223 5.29 13.77 -13.59
N ARG A 224 6.12 14.53 -12.86
CA ARG A 224 6.99 15.56 -13.45
C ARG A 224 8.00 14.99 -14.45
N VAL A 225 8.61 13.85 -14.12
CA VAL A 225 9.70 13.26 -14.89
C VAL A 225 9.17 12.32 -15.97
N SER A 226 8.29 11.38 -15.60
CA SER A 226 7.83 10.34 -16.52
C SER A 226 6.76 10.82 -17.49
N HIS A 227 5.95 11.81 -17.08
CA HIS A 227 4.84 12.35 -17.86
C HIS A 227 5.04 13.83 -18.23
N ARG A 228 6.21 14.41 -17.91
CA ARG A 228 6.57 15.80 -18.22
C ARG A 228 5.54 16.83 -17.73
N CYS A 229 4.78 16.48 -16.70
CA CYS A 229 3.77 17.36 -16.13
C CYS A 229 4.38 18.69 -15.68
N THR A 230 3.61 19.77 -15.68
CA THR A 230 3.94 20.98 -14.93
C THR A 230 3.82 20.74 -13.41
N ARG A 231 4.26 21.71 -12.59
CA ARG A 231 4.10 21.64 -11.12
C ARG A 231 2.64 21.44 -10.72
N PHE A 232 1.75 22.23 -11.33
CA PHE A 232 0.33 22.18 -11.03
C PHE A 232 -0.30 20.84 -11.44
N GLU A 233 0.00 20.36 -12.64
CA GLU A 233 -0.53 19.09 -13.15
C GLU A 233 -0.08 17.89 -12.30
N ALA A 234 1.19 17.88 -11.86
CA ALA A 234 1.67 16.84 -10.96
C ALA A 234 1.01 16.90 -9.57
N LEU A 235 0.71 18.10 -9.05
CA LEU A 235 -0.07 18.23 -7.82
C LEU A 235 -1.49 17.70 -7.99
N VAL A 236 -2.14 17.97 -9.14
CA VAL A 236 -3.45 17.40 -9.46
C VAL A 236 -3.38 15.87 -9.50
N ALA A 237 -2.38 15.29 -10.18
CA ALA A 237 -2.21 13.84 -10.24
C ALA A 237 -2.05 13.20 -8.85
N VAL A 238 -1.26 13.82 -7.96
CA VAL A 238 -1.12 13.37 -6.57
C VAL A 238 -2.39 13.57 -5.76
N ALA A 239 -3.13 14.67 -5.96
CA ALA A 239 -4.40 14.91 -5.29
C ALA A 239 -5.42 13.80 -5.57
N PHE A 240 -5.49 13.30 -6.82
CA PHE A 240 -6.31 12.12 -7.15
C PHE A 240 -5.92 10.88 -6.33
N VAL A 241 -4.62 10.64 -6.13
CA VAL A 241 -4.13 9.53 -5.29
C VAL A 241 -4.53 9.72 -3.83
N THR A 242 -4.46 10.94 -3.29
CA THR A 242 -4.87 11.21 -1.90
C THR A 242 -6.36 10.97 -1.64
N ILE A 243 -7.20 11.01 -2.68
CA ILE A 243 -8.64 10.72 -2.59
C ILE A 243 -8.90 9.19 -2.64
N SER A 244 -7.94 8.38 -3.10
CA SER A 244 -8.12 6.94 -3.26
C SER A 244 -8.56 6.17 -1.99
N PRO A 245 -8.11 6.51 -0.76
CA PRO A 245 -8.61 5.83 0.44
C PRO A 245 -10.11 6.09 0.68
N ALA A 246 -10.60 7.30 0.37
CA ALA A 246 -12.01 7.62 0.46
C ALA A 246 -12.83 6.80 -0.56
N LEU A 247 -12.33 6.71 -1.80
CA LEU A 247 -12.96 5.88 -2.84
C LEU A 247 -13.01 4.40 -2.46
N TYR A 248 -11.94 3.89 -1.83
CA TYR A 248 -11.89 2.53 -1.31
C TYR A 248 -12.99 2.30 -0.26
N VAL A 249 -13.07 3.16 0.77
CA VAL A 249 -14.07 3.03 1.83
C VAL A 249 -15.48 3.13 1.28
N ILE A 250 -15.76 4.11 0.41
CA ILE A 250 -17.07 4.25 -0.25
C ILE A 250 -17.40 2.99 -1.05
N GLY A 251 -16.45 2.44 -1.79
CA GLY A 251 -16.64 1.22 -2.56
C GLY A 251 -16.94 0.00 -1.70
N VAL A 252 -16.26 -0.14 -0.55
CA VAL A 252 -16.51 -1.21 0.43
C VAL A 252 -17.90 -1.07 1.06
N ILE A 253 -18.28 0.14 1.47
CA ILE A 253 -19.63 0.40 2.01
C ILE A 253 -20.68 0.06 0.96
N ALA A 254 -20.55 0.60 -0.26
CA ALA A 254 -21.48 0.35 -1.34
C ALA A 254 -21.63 -1.14 -1.66
N SER A 255 -20.52 -1.89 -1.75
CA SER A 255 -20.59 -3.33 -2.00
C SER A 255 -21.27 -4.07 -0.86
N SER A 256 -20.95 -3.77 0.39
CA SER A 256 -21.58 -4.40 1.55
C SER A 256 -23.09 -4.14 1.64
N THR A 257 -23.55 -2.96 1.22
CA THR A 257 -24.98 -2.62 1.19
C THR A 257 -25.74 -3.19 -0.01
N LEU A 258 -25.05 -3.48 -1.12
CA LEU A 258 -25.67 -4.04 -2.33
C LEU A 258 -25.85 -5.56 -2.26
N PHE A 259 -25.12 -6.23 -1.36
CA PHE A 259 -25.19 -7.68 -1.15
C PHE A 259 -25.96 -8.06 0.14
N LEU A 260 -26.65 -7.11 0.76
CA LEU A 260 -27.66 -7.29 1.83
C LEU A 260 -29.06 -7.05 1.27
#